data_AF-A0A962HFW1-F1
#
_entry.id   AF-A0A962HFW1-F1
#
_cell.length_a   1.000
_cell.length_b   1.000
_cell.length_c   1.000
_cell.angle_alpha   90.00
_cell.angle_beta   90.00
_cell.angle_gamma   90.00
#
_symmetry.space_group_name_H-M   'P 1'
#
loop_
_entity.id
_entity.type
_entity.pdbx_description
1 polymer ?
#
loop_
_entity_poly.entity_id
_entity_poly.type
_entity_poly.pdbx_seq_one_letter_code
_entity_poly.pdbx_strand_id
1 'polypeptide(L)' 'MSRRYFGTDGIRGKVGQSPITADFVLKLGWAAGKVFAARSD' A
#
# COMPACT_ATOMS: atom_id res chain seq x y z
N MET A 1 -9.58 -6.30 -13.58
CA MET A 1 -8.74 -5.44 -12.71
C MET A 1 -7.54 -6.24 -12.24
N SER A 2 -6.35 -5.97 -12.75
CA SER A 2 -5.14 -6.60 -12.20
C SER A 2 -4.78 -5.94 -10.86
N ARG A 3 -4.39 -6.73 -9.86
CA ARG A 3 -3.83 -6.20 -8.61
C ARG A 3 -2.47 -5.58 -8.94
N ARG A 4 -2.41 -4.24 -8.98
CA ARG A 4 -1.23 -3.49 -9.41
C ARG A 4 -0.07 -3.54 -8.41
N TYR A 5 -0.37 -3.58 -7.12
CA TYR A 5 0.65 -3.46 -6.05
C TYR A 5 0.76 -4.72 -5.19
N PHE A 6 -0.36 -5.38 -4.89
CA PHE A 6 -0.39 -6.56 -4.01
C PHE A 6 -0.51 -7.85 -4.81
N GLY A 7 0.62 -8.51 -5.06
CA GLY A 7 0.68 -9.90 -5.53
C GLY A 7 0.58 -10.89 -4.36
N THR A 8 1.05 -12.13 -4.56
CA THR A 8 1.11 -13.15 -3.48
C THR A 8 1.96 -12.67 -2.30
N ASP A 9 3.13 -12.10 -2.59
CA ASP A 9 4.11 -11.67 -1.59
C ASP A 9 4.01 -10.17 -1.25
N GLY A 10 2.85 -9.56 -1.53
CA GLY A 10 2.62 -8.13 -1.30
C GLY A 10 3.39 -7.22 -2.26
N ILE A 11 3.82 -6.06 -1.75
CA ILE A 11 4.59 -5.06 -2.50
C ILE A 11 6.09 -5.30 -2.27
N ARG A 12 6.87 -5.46 -3.36
CA ARG A 12 8.31 -5.77 -3.30
C ARG A 12 9.13 -4.80 -4.14
N GLY A 13 10.39 -4.59 -3.76
CA GLY A 13 11.33 -3.71 -4.46
C GLY A 13 12.49 -3.30 -3.56
N LYS A 14 13.40 -2.46 -4.08
CA LYS A 14 14.51 -1.89 -3.31
C LYS A 14 14.04 -0.63 -2.58
N VAL A 15 14.48 -0.45 -1.34
CA VAL A 15 14.21 0.77 -0.56
C VAL A 15 14.71 2.00 -1.32
N GLY A 16 13.86 3.03 -1.38
CA GLY A 16 14.14 4.27 -2.11
C GLY A 16 13.81 4.22 -3.60
N GLN A 17 13.45 3.05 -4.14
CA GLN A 17 12.97 2.90 -5.52
C GLN A 17 11.47 2.66 -5.53
N SER A 18 10.76 3.24 -6.49
CA SER A 18 9.32 3.01 -6.65
C SER A 18 9.02 1.50 -6.82
N PRO A 19 8.02 0.94 -6.09
CA PRO A 19 7.10 1.59 -5.17
C PRO A 19 7.56 1.63 -3.68
N ILE A 20 8.73 1.13 -3.31
CA ILE A 20 9.24 1.10 -1.92
C ILE A 20 9.89 2.44 -1.53
N THR A 21 9.12 3.53 -1.58
CA THR A 21 9.53 4.85 -1.10
C THR A 21 8.77 5.25 0.16
N ALA A 22 9.36 6.12 0.99
CA ALA A 22 8.72 6.57 2.23
C ALA A 22 7.36 7.26 1.98
N ASP A 23 7.28 8.14 0.97
CA ASP A 23 6.04 8.81 0.57
C ASP A 23 4.95 7.82 0.15
N PHE A 24 5.31 6.79 -0.63
CA PHE A 24 4.35 5.79 -1.06
C PHE A 24 3.80 4.98 0.13
N VAL A 25 4.67 4.49 1.01
CA VAL A 25 4.25 3.69 2.17
C VAL A 25 3.42 4.53 3.16
N LEU A 26 3.76 5.80 3.34
CA LEU A 26 2.97 6.73 4.16
C LEU A 26 1.54 6.89 3.62
N LYS A 27 1.41 7.19 2.31
CA LYS A 27 0.11 7.33 1.65
C LYS A 27 -0.68 6.03 1.66
N LEU A 28 -0.01 4.89 1.47
CA LEU A 28 -0.62 3.56 1.54
C LEU A 28 -1.21 3.28 2.93
N GLY A 29 -0.45 3.56 4.00
CA GLY A 29 -0.92 3.37 5.37
C GLY A 29 -2.14 4.24 5.69
N TRP A 30 -2.12 5.51 5.26
CA TRP A 30 -3.27 6.40 5.44
C TRP A 30 -4.51 5.92 4.68
N ALA A 31 -4.35 5.50 3.43
CA ALA A 31 -5.44 4.95 2.63
C ALA A 31 -6.03 3.68 3.27
N ALA A 32 -5.16 2.78 3.76
CA ALA A 32 -5.59 1.56 4.44
C ALA A 32 -6.39 1.89 5.71
N GLY A 33 -5.89 2.81 6.55
CA GLY A 33 -6.59 3.26 7.75
C GLY A 33 -7.96 3.85 7.45
N LYS A 34 -8.07 4.71 6.43
CA LYS A 34 -9.35 5.31 6.01
C LYS A 34 -10.36 4.25 5.56
N VAL A 35 -9.92 3.26 4.79
CA VAL A 35 -10.79 2.18 4.30
C VAL A 35 -11.24 1.27 5.44
N PHE A 36 -10.35 0.89 6.35
CA PHE A 36 -10.70 0.04 7.49
C PHE A 36 -11.63 0.76 8.48
N ALA A 37 -11.36 2.03 8.79
CA ALA A 37 -12.24 2.84 9.64
C ALA A 37 -13.64 2.99 9.03
N ALA A 38 -13.75 3.17 7.71
CA ALA A 38 -15.03 3.24 7.02
C ALA A 38 -15.80 1.90 6.96
N ARG A 39 -15.14 0.79 7.27
CA ARG A 39 -15.73 -0.57 7.28
C ARG A 39 -15.85 -1.16 8.69
N SER A 40 -15.64 -0.34 9.71
CA SER A 40 -15.81 -0.73 11.10
C SER A 40 -17.28 -0.57 11.47
N ASP A 41 -18.08 -1.60 11.16
CA ASP A 41 -19.42 -1.82 11.75
C ASP A 41 -19.29 -2.60 13.06
#